data_AF-A0A1C5ME98-F1
#
_entry.id   AF-A0A1C5ME98-F1
#
_cell.length_a   1.000
_cell.length_b   1.000
_cell.length_c   1.000
_cell.angle_alpha   90.00
_cell.angle_beta   90.00
_cell.angle_gamma   90.00
#
_symmetry.space_group_name_H-M   'P 1'
#
loop_
_entity.id
_entity.type
_entity.pdbx_description
1 polymer ?
#
loop_
_entity_poly.entity_id
_entity_poly.type
_entity_poly.pdbx_seq_one_letter_code
_entity_poly.pdbx_strand_id
1 'polypeptide(L)'
;MANKDFMDPELTEEEKRETILANEDDYLEGLLAAADNAANDTKKIEIIRNERKYFSFSIHSLTDEMLKDIRKKYTKYTKNRRQGIRVADELDMPKYRASVIYNSTTEEDKAKLWDNPDVKKGLEAKGICIINALDVIDAVLLPGEKDRIMEIIDDVNGFNNEEVKAETAKN
;
A
#
# COMPACT_ATOMS: atom_id res chain seq x y z
N MET A 1 -39.40 49.36 3.31
CA MET A 1 -38.28 48.77 2.55
C MET A 1 -37.10 48.61 3.48
N ALA A 2 -36.48 47.44 3.42
CA ALA A 2 -35.47 46.95 4.34
C ALA A 2 -34.13 47.67 4.22
N ASN A 3 -33.42 47.83 5.34
CA ASN A 3 -32.10 47.20 5.46
C ASN A 3 -31.87 46.88 6.94
N LYS A 4 -31.72 45.58 7.20
CA LYS A 4 -31.45 45.01 8.51
C LYS A 4 -29.95 44.75 8.48
N ASP A 5 -29.18 45.65 9.08
CA ASP A 5 -27.75 45.45 9.29
C ASP A 5 -27.60 44.23 10.21
N PHE A 6 -27.29 43.09 9.60
CA PHE A 6 -26.76 41.93 10.31
C PHE A 6 -25.37 42.34 10.78
N MET A 7 -25.29 42.84 12.01
CA MET A 7 -24.04 42.86 12.76
C MET A 7 -23.61 41.41 12.93
N ASP A 8 -22.53 41.04 12.25
CA ASP A 8 -21.76 39.85 12.58
C ASP A 8 -21.25 40.05 14.01
N PRO A 9 -21.64 39.23 15.00
CA PRO A 9 -21.15 39.43 16.36
C PRO A 9 -19.65 39.16 16.36
N GLU A 10 -18.84 40.20 16.61
CA GLU A 10 -17.42 40.06 16.88
C GLU A 10 -17.26 39.14 18.11
N LEU A 11 -16.92 37.87 17.85
CA LEU A 11 -16.62 36.88 18.87
C LEU A 11 -15.57 37.44 19.83
N THR A 12 -15.82 37.32 21.13
CA THR A 12 -14.88 37.69 22.18
C THR A 12 -13.61 36.83 22.12
N GLU A 13 -12.50 37.29 22.69
CA GLU A 13 -11.23 36.55 22.67
C GLU A 13 -11.32 35.16 23.34
N GLU A 14 -12.28 34.98 24.24
CA GLU A 14 -12.59 33.71 24.90
C GLU A 14 -13.35 32.78 23.94
N GLU A 15 -14.36 33.28 23.22
CA GLU A 15 -15.08 32.53 22.18
C GLU A 15 -14.19 32.20 20.97
N LYS A 16 -13.24 33.08 20.59
CA LYS A 16 -12.23 32.77 19.59
C LYS A 16 -11.28 31.67 20.05
N ARG A 17 -10.85 31.66 21.31
CA ARG A 17 -10.04 30.58 21.87
C ARG A 17 -10.81 29.27 21.97
N GLU A 18 -12.08 29.30 22.36
CA GLU A 18 -12.94 28.11 22.35
C GLU A 18 -13.18 27.59 20.94
N THR A 19 -13.32 28.48 19.94
CA THR A 19 -13.42 28.10 18.52
C THR A 19 -12.10 27.54 17.99
N ILE A 20 -10.95 28.10 18.39
CA ILE A 20 -9.62 27.60 18.04
C ILE A 20 -9.33 26.25 18.71
N LEU A 21 -9.68 26.10 20.00
CA LEU A 21 -9.55 24.84 20.73
C LEU A 21 -10.48 23.77 20.16
N ALA A 22 -11.74 24.11 19.84
CA ALA A 22 -12.64 23.21 19.12
C ALA A 22 -12.08 22.81 17.76
N ASN A 23 -11.47 23.75 17.01
CA ASN A 23 -10.77 23.45 15.76
C ASN A 23 -9.49 22.62 15.96
N GLU A 24 -8.78 22.75 17.09
CA GLU A 24 -7.60 21.96 17.44
C GLU A 24 -7.98 20.52 17.88
N ASP A 25 -9.06 20.38 18.64
CA ASP A 25 -9.63 19.08 19.00
C ASP A 25 -10.17 18.37 17.76
N ASP A 26 -10.90 19.08 16.88
CA ASP A 26 -11.32 18.56 15.57
C ASP A 26 -10.12 18.22 14.66
N TYR A 27 -9.01 18.97 14.76
CA TYR A 27 -7.77 18.68 14.04
C TYR A 27 -7.06 17.43 14.59
N LEU A 28 -7.00 17.27 15.92
CA LEU A 28 -6.46 16.08 16.57
C LEU A 28 -7.30 14.84 16.24
N GLU A 29 -8.63 14.94 16.32
CA GLU A 29 -9.54 13.88 15.89
C GLU A 29 -9.35 13.55 14.41
N GLY A 30 -9.17 14.57 13.56
CA GLY A 30 -8.83 14.39 12.14
C GLY A 30 -7.52 13.64 11.91
N LEU A 31 -6.47 13.96 12.67
CA LEU A 31 -5.17 13.26 12.59
C LEU A 31 -5.26 11.81 13.08
N LEU A 32 -5.98 11.56 14.17
CA LEU A 32 -6.19 10.20 14.69
C LEU A 32 -7.05 9.37 13.75
N ALA A 33 -8.12 9.94 13.19
CA ALA A 33 -8.95 9.30 12.18
C ALA A 33 -8.16 9.00 10.90
N ALA A 34 -7.24 9.89 10.49
CA ALA A 34 -6.35 9.64 9.36
C ALA A 34 -5.38 8.48 9.64
N ALA A 35 -4.83 8.39 10.86
CA ALA A 35 -3.97 7.27 11.27
C ALA A 35 -4.73 5.94 11.28
N ASP A 36 -5.96 5.93 11.83
CA ASP A 36 -6.81 4.75 11.85
C ASP A 36 -7.24 4.33 10.45
N ASN A 37 -7.56 5.28 9.57
CA ASN A 37 -7.90 4.99 8.19
C ASN A 37 -6.68 4.44 7.43
N ALA A 38 -5.50 5.05 7.57
CA ALA A 38 -4.27 4.57 6.95
C ALA A 38 -3.91 3.13 7.37
N ALA A 39 -4.25 2.74 8.60
CA ALA A 39 -4.01 1.39 9.13
C ALA A 39 -5.06 0.35 8.68
N ASN A 40 -6.30 0.77 8.40
CA ASN A 40 -7.43 -0.13 8.14
C ASN A 40 -7.96 -0.08 6.69
N ASP A 41 -7.46 0.82 5.86
CA ASP A 41 -7.86 0.89 4.46
C ASP A 41 -7.44 -0.40 3.73
N THR A 42 -8.44 -1.15 3.29
CA THR A 42 -8.25 -2.41 2.60
C THR A 42 -8.94 -2.39 1.25
N LYS A 43 -8.20 -2.75 0.21
CA LYS A 43 -8.70 -2.82 -1.16
C LYS A 43 -8.77 -4.26 -1.61
N LYS A 44 -9.94 -4.66 -2.12
CA LYS A 44 -10.15 -6.00 -2.64
C LYS A 44 -9.68 -6.11 -4.09
N ILE A 45 -8.88 -7.13 -4.37
CA ILE A 45 -8.36 -7.47 -5.69
C ILE A 45 -9.04 -8.74 -6.18
N GLU A 46 -9.46 -8.75 -7.44
CA GLU A 46 -10.08 -9.90 -8.09
C GLU A 46 -9.26 -10.36 -9.28
N ILE A 47 -8.89 -11.65 -9.30
CA ILE A 47 -8.15 -12.25 -10.41
C ILE A 47 -9.15 -12.89 -11.37
N ILE A 48 -9.35 -12.24 -12.52
CA ILE A 48 -10.29 -12.64 -13.57
C ILE A 48 -9.52 -12.92 -14.85
N ARG A 49 -9.69 -14.11 -15.43
CA ARG A 49 -9.13 -14.47 -16.75
C ARG A 49 -10.21 -15.08 -17.61
N ASN A 50 -10.32 -14.66 -18.86
CA ASN A 50 -11.35 -15.13 -19.80
C ASN A 50 -12.76 -15.08 -19.18
N GLU A 51 -13.12 -13.95 -18.55
CA GLU A 51 -14.41 -13.71 -17.88
C GLU A 51 -14.71 -14.63 -16.67
N ARG A 52 -13.75 -15.49 -16.29
CA ARG A 52 -13.86 -16.34 -15.10
C ARG A 52 -13.07 -15.75 -13.95
N LYS A 53 -13.74 -15.53 -12.83
CA LYS A 53 -13.10 -15.21 -11.55
C LYS A 53 -12.45 -16.47 -10.96
N TYR A 54 -11.15 -16.40 -10.71
CA TYR A 54 -10.39 -17.51 -10.11
C TYR A 54 -10.37 -17.40 -8.59
N PHE A 55 -9.94 -16.26 -8.07
CA PHE A 55 -9.92 -15.96 -6.64
C PHE A 55 -9.87 -14.45 -6.42
N SER A 56 -10.05 -14.02 -5.17
CA SER A 56 -9.90 -12.63 -4.75
C SER A 56 -9.23 -12.58 -3.39
N PHE A 57 -8.54 -11.49 -3.11
CA PHE A 57 -7.88 -11.23 -1.83
C PHE A 57 -7.90 -9.73 -1.54
N SER A 58 -7.80 -9.37 -0.27
CA SER A 58 -7.70 -7.99 0.19
C SER A 58 -6.25 -7.61 0.43
N ILE A 59 -5.90 -6.38 0.09
CA ILE A 59 -4.61 -5.77 0.39
C ILE A 59 -4.79 -4.54 1.29
N HIS A 60 -3.76 -4.19 2.03
CA HIS A 60 -3.65 -2.98 2.84
C HIS A 60 -2.40 -2.19 2.46
N SER A 61 -2.29 -0.97 2.97
CA SER A 61 -1.14 -0.09 2.79
C SER A 61 0.13 -0.67 3.43
N LEU A 62 1.29 -0.33 2.89
CA LEU A 62 2.59 -0.68 3.43
C LEU A 62 3.30 0.58 3.91
N THR A 63 4.00 0.48 5.04
CA THR A 63 4.86 1.57 5.51
C THR A 63 6.11 1.69 4.64
N ASP A 64 6.66 2.90 4.55
CA ASP A 64 7.92 3.16 3.83
C ASP A 64 9.08 2.30 4.34
N GLU A 65 9.12 2.02 5.65
CA GLU A 65 10.13 1.17 6.25
C GLU A 65 10.04 -0.28 5.74
N MET A 66 8.82 -0.82 5.64
CA MET A 66 8.60 -2.16 5.07
C MET A 66 8.99 -2.22 3.60
N LEU A 67 8.60 -1.22 2.79
CA LEU A 67 8.97 -1.16 1.37
C LEU A 67 10.49 -1.09 1.19
N LYS A 68 11.16 -0.27 1.99
CA LYS A 68 12.63 -0.14 2.00
C LYS A 68 13.32 -1.45 2.37
N ASP A 69 12.82 -2.15 3.38
CA ASP A 69 13.39 -3.42 3.83
C ASP A 69 13.19 -4.54 2.81
N ILE A 70 12.01 -4.63 2.20
CA ILE A 70 11.73 -5.54 1.09
C ILE A 70 12.69 -5.25 -0.08
N ARG A 71 12.81 -3.99 -0.49
CA ARG A 71 13.71 -3.59 -1.58
C ARG A 71 15.15 -3.95 -1.27
N LYS A 72 15.62 -3.67 -0.06
CA LYS A 72 16.98 -4.00 0.40
C LYS A 72 17.23 -5.51 0.41
N LYS A 73 16.26 -6.32 0.83
CA LYS A 73 16.35 -7.78 0.88
C LYS A 73 16.55 -8.41 -0.50
N TYR A 74 15.88 -7.89 -1.52
CA TYR A 74 15.98 -8.41 -2.90
C TYR A 74 16.95 -7.63 -3.78
N THR A 75 17.62 -6.61 -3.24
CA THR A 75 18.75 -5.95 -3.91
C THR A 75 20.02 -6.74 -3.64
N LYS A 76 20.64 -7.23 -4.70
CA LYS A 76 21.97 -7.82 -4.63
C LYS A 76 23.00 -6.69 -4.49
N TYR A 77 23.85 -6.79 -3.48
CA TYR A 77 24.97 -5.87 -3.29
C TYR A 77 26.27 -6.56 -3.63
N THR A 78 27.01 -6.03 -4.60
CA THR A 78 28.35 -6.50 -4.91
C THR A 78 29.39 -5.60 -4.28
N LYS A 79 30.48 -6.21 -3.80
CA LYS A 79 31.61 -5.46 -3.25
C LYS A 79 32.53 -5.09 -4.41
N ASN A 80 32.64 -3.81 -4.71
CA ASN A 80 33.57 -3.37 -5.74
C ASN A 80 35.00 -3.50 -5.20
N ARG A 81 35.74 -4.50 -5.71
CA ARG A 81 37.05 -4.93 -5.20
C ARG A 81 38.11 -3.81 -5.27
N ARG A 82 37.90 -2.79 -6.11
CA ARG A 82 38.79 -1.62 -6.27
C ARG A 82 38.59 -0.51 -5.24
N GLN A 83 37.39 -0.34 -4.69
CA GLN A 83 37.06 0.80 -3.82
C GLN A 83 36.54 0.41 -2.42
N GLY A 84 36.30 -0.88 -2.15
CA GLY A 84 35.85 -1.36 -0.84
C GLY A 84 34.39 -1.03 -0.48
N ILE A 85 33.70 -0.23 -1.31
CA ILE A 85 32.31 0.18 -1.16
C ILE A 85 31.37 -0.93 -1.67
N ARG A 86 30.25 -1.15 -0.97
CA ARG A 86 29.16 -2.03 -1.42
C ARG A 86 28.27 -1.24 -2.36
N VAL A 87 28.15 -1.69 -3.61
CA VAL A 87 27.32 -1.06 -4.65
C VAL A 87 26.10 -1.95 -4.89
N ALA A 88 24.92 -1.34 -5.04
CA ALA A 88 23.73 -2.06 -5.47
C ALA A 88 23.91 -2.50 -6.93
N ASP A 89 23.81 -3.80 -7.17
CA ASP A 89 24.11 -4.45 -8.46
C ASP A 89 22.82 -4.67 -9.26
N GLU A 90 21.92 -5.49 -8.72
CA GLU A 90 20.70 -5.92 -9.41
C GLU A 90 19.57 -6.13 -8.40
N LEU A 91 18.37 -5.66 -8.75
CA LEU A 91 17.15 -5.93 -7.98
C LEU A 91 16.44 -7.13 -8.61
N ASP A 92 16.22 -8.17 -7.82
CA ASP A 92 15.38 -9.32 -8.22
C ASP A 92 13.92 -8.87 -8.26
N MET A 93 13.53 -8.28 -9.40
CA MET A 93 12.20 -7.71 -9.62
C MET A 93 11.06 -8.72 -9.41
N PRO A 94 11.14 -9.98 -9.90
CA PRO A 94 10.12 -10.99 -9.63
C PRO A 94 9.89 -11.21 -8.13
N LYS A 95 10.95 -11.46 -7.36
CA LYS A 95 10.82 -11.68 -5.91
C LYS A 95 10.43 -10.42 -5.15
N TYR A 96 10.92 -9.27 -5.59
CA TYR A 96 10.50 -7.98 -5.05
C TYR A 96 8.99 -7.81 -5.18
N ARG A 97 8.43 -7.94 -6.39
CA ARG A 97 6.99 -7.81 -6.65
C ARG A 97 6.19 -8.84 -5.85
N ALA A 98 6.60 -10.12 -5.88
CA ALA A 98 5.94 -11.16 -5.11
C ALA A 98 5.96 -10.86 -3.61
N SER A 99 7.07 -10.34 -3.08
CA SER A 99 7.18 -9.96 -1.67
C SER A 99 6.36 -8.75 -1.31
N VAL A 100 6.26 -7.73 -2.18
CA VAL A 100 5.37 -6.59 -1.92
C VAL A 100 3.93 -7.07 -1.86
N ILE A 101 3.47 -7.86 -2.83
CA ILE A 101 2.13 -8.46 -2.86
C ILE A 101 1.85 -9.30 -1.61
N TYR A 102 2.82 -10.13 -1.20
CA TYR A 102 2.70 -10.94 0.01
C TYR A 102 2.52 -10.07 1.24
N ASN A 103 3.34 -9.04 1.42
CA ASN A 103 3.29 -8.19 2.62
C ASN A 103 2.07 -7.29 2.63
N SER A 104 1.57 -6.87 1.46
CA SER A 104 0.36 -6.05 1.36
C SER A 104 -0.92 -6.86 1.52
N THR A 105 -0.90 -8.18 1.31
CA THR A 105 -2.10 -9.01 1.50
C THR A 105 -2.49 -9.03 2.98
N THR A 106 -3.78 -9.08 3.31
CA THR A 106 -4.23 -9.25 4.70
C THR A 106 -3.79 -10.60 5.27
N GLU A 107 -3.55 -10.68 6.58
CA GLU A 107 -3.08 -11.92 7.22
C GLU A 107 -4.07 -13.08 7.05
N GLU A 108 -5.37 -12.77 7.02
CA GLU A 108 -6.45 -13.73 6.76
C GLU A 108 -6.34 -14.34 5.35
N ASP A 109 -6.09 -13.52 4.33
CA ASP A 109 -5.97 -14.02 2.96
C ASP A 109 -4.60 -14.66 2.68
N LYS A 110 -3.53 -14.25 3.37
CA LYS A 110 -2.23 -14.95 3.34
C LYS A 110 -2.40 -16.41 3.76
N ALA A 111 -3.03 -16.64 4.91
CA ALA A 111 -3.26 -17.98 5.44
C ALA A 111 -4.15 -18.83 4.51
N LYS A 112 -5.14 -18.22 3.86
CA LYS A 112 -6.07 -18.91 2.95
C LYS A 112 -5.47 -19.21 1.58
N LEU A 113 -4.56 -18.38 1.09
CA LEU A 113 -4.05 -18.43 -0.29
C LEU A 113 -2.57 -18.80 -0.36
N TRP A 114 -1.70 -17.92 0.13
CA TRP A 114 -0.25 -18.01 -0.11
C TRP A 114 0.44 -19.03 0.82
N ASP A 115 0.01 -19.08 2.08
CA ASP A 115 0.55 -19.98 3.10
C ASP A 115 -0.26 -21.28 3.24
N ASN A 116 -1.28 -21.46 2.38
CA ASN A 116 -2.16 -22.61 2.46
C ASN A 116 -1.44 -23.91 2.03
N PRO A 117 -1.32 -24.91 2.92
CA PRO A 117 -0.64 -26.17 2.60
C PRO A 117 -1.29 -26.95 1.44
N ASP A 118 -2.60 -26.83 1.26
CA ASP A 118 -3.33 -27.50 0.19
C ASP A 118 -3.07 -26.84 -1.16
N VAL A 119 -2.91 -25.51 -1.20
CA VAL A 119 -2.47 -24.80 -2.40
C VAL A 119 -1.07 -25.25 -2.79
N LYS A 120 -0.15 -25.31 -1.82
CA LYS A 120 1.21 -25.81 -2.05
C LYS A 120 1.20 -27.23 -2.64
N LYS A 121 0.54 -28.18 -1.97
CA LYS A 121 0.44 -29.58 -2.45
C LYS A 121 -0.21 -29.67 -3.83
N GLY A 122 -1.24 -28.86 -4.09
CA GLY A 122 -1.94 -28.82 -5.37
C GLY A 122 -1.07 -28.30 -6.52
N LEU A 123 -0.15 -27.36 -6.25
CA LEU A 123 0.82 -26.86 -7.22
C LEU A 123 1.96 -27.86 -7.44
N GLU A 124 2.47 -28.47 -6.37
CA GLU A 124 3.50 -29.52 -6.45
C GLU A 124 3.01 -30.73 -7.25
N ALA A 125 1.74 -31.14 -7.06
CA ALA A 125 1.11 -32.22 -7.84
C ALA A 125 1.02 -31.91 -9.34
N LYS A 126 1.06 -30.63 -9.73
CA LYS A 126 1.12 -30.18 -11.14
C LYS A 126 2.55 -30.04 -11.66
N GLY A 127 3.55 -30.43 -10.87
CA GLY A 127 4.97 -30.33 -11.23
C GLY A 127 5.58 -28.94 -11.01
N ILE A 128 4.91 -28.05 -10.28
CA ILE A 128 5.42 -26.71 -9.98
C ILE A 128 6.19 -26.79 -8.65
N CYS A 129 7.47 -26.40 -8.66
CA CYS A 129 8.29 -26.39 -7.46
C CYS A 129 7.95 -25.19 -6.58
N ILE A 130 7.46 -25.43 -5.35
CA ILE A 130 7.09 -24.40 -4.38
C ILE A 130 7.94 -24.56 -3.11
N ILE A 131 8.79 -23.59 -2.82
CA ILE A 131 9.63 -23.58 -1.61
C ILE A 131 8.96 -22.73 -0.53
N ASN A 132 8.43 -21.57 -0.89
CA ASN A 132 7.79 -20.61 0.02
C ASN A 132 6.54 -19.96 -0.60
N ALA A 133 5.87 -19.10 0.17
CA ALA A 133 4.66 -18.37 -0.26
C ALA A 133 4.87 -17.45 -1.46
N LEU A 134 6.08 -16.92 -1.66
CA LEU A 134 6.39 -16.09 -2.83
C LEU A 134 6.39 -16.93 -4.11
N ASP A 135 6.85 -18.18 -4.04
CA ASP A 135 6.78 -19.09 -5.17
C ASP A 135 5.32 -19.44 -5.53
N VAL A 136 4.41 -19.47 -4.54
CA VAL A 136 2.97 -19.62 -4.77
C VAL A 136 2.44 -18.44 -5.56
N ILE A 137 2.73 -17.21 -5.11
CA ILE A 137 2.36 -15.97 -5.82
C ILE A 137 2.94 -15.98 -7.24
N ASP A 138 4.19 -16.41 -7.39
CA ASP A 138 4.86 -16.48 -8.68
C ASP A 138 4.25 -17.50 -9.63
N ALA A 139 3.78 -18.62 -9.11
CA ALA A 139 3.14 -19.68 -9.88
C ALA A 139 1.70 -19.34 -10.30
N VAL A 140 0.96 -18.62 -9.45
CA VAL A 140 -0.48 -18.41 -9.66
C VAL A 140 -0.84 -17.09 -10.33
N LEU A 141 0.03 -16.06 -10.26
CA LEU A 141 -0.21 -14.76 -10.89
C LEU A 141 0.63 -14.57 -12.16
N LEU A 142 0.00 -14.02 -13.20
CA LEU A 142 0.69 -13.63 -14.43
C LEU A 142 1.51 -12.34 -14.22
N PRO A 143 2.58 -12.11 -15.00
CA PRO A 143 3.38 -10.88 -14.88
C PRO A 143 2.55 -9.60 -14.98
N GLY A 144 1.62 -9.52 -15.94
CA GLY A 144 0.74 -8.35 -16.09
C GLY A 144 -0.29 -8.19 -14.95
N GLU A 145 -0.69 -9.28 -14.30
CA GLU A 145 -1.54 -9.20 -13.11
C GLU A 145 -0.75 -8.66 -11.93
N LYS A 146 0.49 -9.11 -11.74
CA LYS A 146 1.39 -8.56 -10.71
C LYS A 146 1.62 -7.08 -10.93
N ASP A 147 1.84 -6.65 -12.17
CA ASP A 147 2.04 -5.23 -12.48
C ASP A 147 0.81 -4.39 -12.13
N ARG A 148 -0.41 -4.84 -12.51
CA ARG A 148 -1.65 -4.19 -12.07
C ARG A 148 -1.78 -4.17 -10.54
N ILE A 149 -1.46 -5.27 -9.86
CA ILE A 149 -1.55 -5.32 -8.39
C ILE A 149 -0.57 -4.32 -7.77
N MET A 150 0.64 -4.18 -8.31
CA MET A 150 1.61 -3.18 -7.84
C MET A 150 1.06 -1.76 -7.99
N GLU A 151 0.43 -1.43 -9.12
CA GLU A 151 -0.22 -0.12 -9.31
C GLU A 151 -1.31 0.12 -8.27
N ILE A 152 -2.14 -0.89 -7.99
CA ILE A 152 -3.19 -0.81 -6.97
C ILE A 152 -2.58 -0.63 -5.57
N ILE A 153 -1.47 -1.30 -5.25
CA ILE A 153 -0.75 -1.12 -3.99
C ILE A 153 -0.19 0.31 -3.90
N ASP A 154 0.36 0.84 -4.99
CA ASP A 154 0.85 2.22 -5.04
C ASP A 154 -0.28 3.24 -4.80
N ASP A 155 -1.48 2.98 -5.34
CA ASP A 155 -2.68 3.78 -5.05
C ASP A 155 -3.04 3.75 -3.56
N VAL A 156 -3.07 2.55 -2.95
CA VAL A 156 -3.42 2.36 -1.53
C VAL A 156 -2.36 2.98 -0.61
N ASN A 157 -1.11 3.03 -1.06
CA ASN A 157 -0.03 3.74 -0.37
C ASN A 157 -0.05 5.26 -0.59
N GLY A 158 -0.98 5.78 -1.42
CA GLY A 158 -1.13 7.21 -1.68
C GLY A 158 -0.17 7.79 -2.73
N PHE A 159 0.60 6.97 -3.45
CA PHE A 159 1.54 7.44 -4.48
C PHE A 159 0.85 8.04 -5.71
N ASN A 160 -0.40 7.64 -5.96
CA ASN A 160 -1.15 8.03 -7.16
C ASN A 160 -2.28 9.04 -6.91
N ASN A 161 -2.31 9.71 -5.74
CA ASN A 161 -3.29 10.77 -5.50
C ASN A 161 -3.16 11.89 -6.52
N GLU A 162 -4.19 12.04 -7.36
CA GLU A 162 -4.24 13.04 -8.45
C GLU A 162 -4.12 14.48 -7.93
N GLU A 163 -4.44 14.72 -6.67
CA GLU A 163 -4.28 16.01 -5.99
C GLU A 163 -2.80 16.47 -5.92
N VAL A 164 -1.86 15.53 -5.75
CA VAL A 164 -0.41 15.83 -5.69
C VAL A 164 0.14 16.23 -7.06
N LYS A 165 -0.47 15.75 -8.16
CA LYS A 165 -0.05 16.09 -9.53
C LYS A 165 -0.44 17.52 -9.95
N ALA A 166 -1.46 18.10 -9.33
CA ALA A 166 -1.94 19.43 -9.66
C ALA A 166 -1.07 20.58 -9.07
N GLU A 167 -0.38 20.33 -7.96
CA GLU A 167 0.45 21.36 -7.29
C GLU A 167 1.84 21.53 -7.91
N THR A 168 2.43 20.49 -8.49
CA THR A 168 3.76 20.58 -9.12
C THR A 168 3.78 21.29 -10.48
N ALA A 169 2.62 21.60 -11.06
CA ALA A 169 2.51 22.29 -12.35
C ALA A 169 2.36 23.82 -12.24
N LYS A 170 2.42 24.39 -11.02
CA LYS A 170 2.19 25.82 -10.76
C LYS A 170 3.38 26.60 -10.19
N ASN A 171 4.59 26.04 -10.15
CA ASN A 171 5.80 26.75 -9.70
C ASN A 171 6.79 27.02 -10.83
#